data_AF-X0TZL2-F1
#
_entry.id   AF-X0TZL2-F1
#
_cell.length_a   1.000
_cell.length_b   1.000
_cell.length_c   1.000
_cell.angle_alpha   90.00
_cell.angle_beta   90.00
_cell.angle_gamma   90.00
#
_symmetry.space_group_name_H-M   'P 1'
#
loop_
_entity.id
_entity.type
_entity.pdbx_description
1 polymer ?
#
loop_
_entity_poly.entity_id
_entity_poly.type
_entity_poly.pdbx_seq_one_letter_code
_entity_poly.pdbx_strand_id
1 'polypeptide(L)'
;MRKNDDGMLSETDRELLHHYSLHVAPASRERLLDEPFLLYLALVSPSERLYVTYALSDEQEKTLLPSMFIKRLTDMFPNVTKMQWGTDPFLLPLQQQLSYVTNDVATLGPLVQQLEAWKRQYAIEPMWWDVYNAYVQHEQWKERMAVVVRALFYENRAKRLNKQLAKALYGKKVKASISRMETFNRCPFAHFAAHGLKLKERTVFQLKAPDMGQLFHQALKVIADRLRQEQLPWSQLSKQQCEQLSYEAVEQIAPYIQQEVLLSTHRYRYMKKKLQ
;
A
#
# COMPACT_ATOMS: atom_id res chain seq x y z
N MET A 1 -13.57 -28.29 3.16
CA MET A 1 -12.81 -27.45 4.09
C MET A 1 -12.11 -28.39 5.07
N ARG A 2 -10.78 -28.58 4.98
CA ARG A 2 -10.07 -29.36 6.00
C ARG A 2 -9.92 -28.47 7.22
N LYS A 3 -10.72 -28.70 8.27
CA LYS A 3 -10.43 -28.10 9.58
C LYS A 3 -9.12 -28.73 10.07
N ASN A 4 -8.14 -27.88 10.37
CA ASN A 4 -6.92 -28.32 11.06
C ASN A 4 -7.33 -28.83 12.44
N ASP A 5 -6.95 -30.08 12.74
CA ASP A 5 -7.12 -30.69 14.05
C ASP A 5 -5.97 -30.22 14.95
N ASP A 6 -6.01 -28.94 15.33
CA ASP A 6 -4.95 -28.25 16.09
C ASP A 6 -5.06 -28.50 17.61
N GLY A 7 -5.66 -29.63 17.99
CA GLY A 7 -5.92 -30.02 19.37
C GLY A 7 -4.85 -30.95 19.94
N MET A 8 -4.73 -30.99 21.27
CA MET A 8 -3.80 -31.89 21.97
C MET A 8 -4.07 -33.39 21.69
N LEU A 9 -5.32 -33.73 21.38
CA LEU A 9 -5.73 -35.08 21.00
C LEU A 9 -5.96 -35.14 19.50
N SER A 10 -5.29 -36.07 18.83
CA SER A 10 -5.51 -36.34 17.41
C SER A 10 -6.85 -37.06 17.18
N GLU A 11 -7.33 -37.04 15.93
CA GLU A 11 -8.51 -37.82 15.51
C GLU A 11 -8.42 -39.29 15.95
N THR A 12 -7.25 -39.92 15.76
CA THR A 12 -7.02 -41.33 16.13
C THR A 12 -7.14 -41.55 17.64
N ASP A 13 -6.66 -40.59 18.45
CA ASP A 13 -6.79 -40.67 19.91
C ASP A 13 -8.25 -40.57 20.33
N ARG A 14 -9.04 -39.69 19.69
CA ARG A 14 -10.46 -39.54 19.98
C ARG A 14 -11.25 -40.78 19.61
N GLU A 15 -11.01 -41.36 18.43
CA GLU A 15 -11.64 -42.63 18.01
C GLU A 15 -11.33 -43.77 19.00
N LEU A 16 -10.07 -43.86 19.47
CA LEU A 16 -9.65 -44.85 20.44
C LEU A 16 -10.30 -44.63 21.81
N LEU A 17 -10.41 -43.39 22.29
CA LEU A 17 -11.10 -43.06 23.54
C LEU A 17 -12.59 -43.39 23.48
N HIS A 18 -13.26 -43.13 22.34
CA HIS A 18 -14.64 -43.57 22.11
C HIS A 18 -14.79 -45.09 22.14
N HIS A 19 -13.83 -45.85 21.59
CA HIS A 19 -13.81 -47.31 21.69
C HIS A 19 -13.78 -47.81 23.14
N TYR A 20 -13.05 -47.11 24.02
CA TYR A 20 -13.03 -47.39 25.46
C TYR A 20 -14.20 -46.73 26.25
N SER A 21 -15.26 -46.29 25.56
CA SER A 21 -16.45 -45.67 26.16
C SER A 21 -16.20 -44.36 26.91
N LEU A 22 -15.07 -43.70 26.65
CA LEU A 22 -14.78 -42.36 27.17
C LEU A 22 -15.40 -41.31 26.26
N HIS A 23 -16.25 -40.46 26.85
CA HIS A 23 -16.96 -39.43 26.11
C HIS A 23 -16.05 -38.21 25.95
N VAL A 24 -15.50 -38.05 24.75
CA VAL A 24 -14.74 -36.86 24.34
C VAL A 24 -15.50 -36.07 23.29
N ALA A 25 -15.00 -34.87 22.96
CA ALA A 25 -15.60 -34.05 21.91
C ALA A 25 -15.59 -34.81 20.56
N PRO A 26 -16.65 -34.65 19.73
CA PRO A 26 -16.83 -35.43 18.52
C PRO A 26 -15.66 -35.26 17.55
N ALA A 27 -15.31 -36.37 16.91
CA ALA A 27 -14.23 -36.46 15.94
C ALA A 27 -14.53 -35.56 14.72
N SER A 28 -13.49 -35.09 14.03
CA SER A 28 -13.59 -34.28 12.81
C SER A 28 -14.44 -34.97 11.73
N ARG A 29 -14.38 -36.30 11.66
CA ARG A 29 -15.21 -37.12 10.77
C ARG A 29 -16.69 -37.06 11.13
N GLU A 30 -17.04 -37.12 12.42
CA GLU A 30 -18.43 -36.99 12.89
C GLU A 30 -18.95 -35.57 12.62
N ARG A 31 -18.14 -34.55 12.90
CA ARG A 31 -18.51 -33.15 12.61
C ARG A 31 -18.74 -32.88 11.12
N LEU A 32 -18.02 -33.57 10.22
CA LEU A 32 -18.27 -33.50 8.78
C LEU A 32 -19.61 -34.14 8.37
N LEU A 33 -20.06 -35.16 9.11
CA LEU A 33 -21.37 -35.78 8.91
C LEU A 33 -22.51 -34.89 9.43
N ASP A 34 -22.23 -33.96 10.36
CA ASP A 34 -23.18 -32.97 10.86
C ASP A 34 -23.35 -31.75 9.94
N GLU A 35 -22.38 -31.45 9.05
CA GLU A 35 -22.46 -30.29 8.15
C GLU A 35 -23.73 -30.29 7.26
N PRO A 36 -24.16 -31.40 6.65
CA PRO A 36 -25.44 -31.47 5.93
C PRO A 36 -26.66 -31.16 6.81
N PHE A 37 -26.64 -31.56 8.08
CA PHE A 37 -27.74 -31.29 9.02
C PHE A 37 -27.79 -29.80 9.39
N LEU A 38 -26.63 -29.18 9.67
CA LEU A 38 -26.55 -27.73 9.90
C LEU A 38 -27.00 -26.92 8.69
N LEU A 39 -26.60 -27.35 7.49
CA LEU A 39 -27.07 -26.73 6.26
C LEU A 39 -28.59 -26.87 6.11
N TYR A 40 -29.13 -28.07 6.35
CA TYR A 40 -30.58 -28.30 6.33
C TYR A 40 -31.30 -27.32 7.26
N LEU A 41 -30.86 -27.20 8.52
CA LEU A 41 -31.45 -26.27 9.49
C LEU A 41 -31.39 -24.81 8.99
N ALA A 42 -30.28 -24.39 8.38
CA ALA A 42 -30.17 -23.06 7.81
C ALA A 42 -31.15 -22.85 6.63
N LEU A 43 -31.29 -23.84 5.74
CA LEU A 43 -32.18 -23.76 4.58
C LEU A 43 -33.66 -23.73 4.96
N VAL A 44 -34.07 -24.39 6.06
CA VAL A 44 -35.48 -24.43 6.50
C VAL A 44 -35.82 -23.36 7.54
N SER A 45 -34.87 -22.52 7.93
CA SER A 45 -35.07 -21.48 8.93
C SER A 45 -35.99 -20.32 8.51
N PRO A 46 -35.98 -19.81 7.26
CA PRO A 46 -36.86 -18.71 6.89
C PRO A 46 -38.27 -19.17 6.53
N SER A 47 -39.27 -18.37 6.86
CA SER A 47 -40.68 -18.63 6.51
C SER A 47 -41.11 -18.05 5.15
N GLU A 48 -40.41 -17.02 4.65
CA GLU A 48 -40.82 -16.30 3.44
C GLU A 48 -39.81 -16.39 2.29
N ARG A 49 -38.54 -16.03 2.54
CA ARG A 49 -37.50 -15.94 1.50
C ARG A 49 -36.17 -16.46 2.01
N LEU A 50 -35.48 -17.21 1.15
CA LEU A 50 -34.14 -17.73 1.40
C LEU A 50 -33.19 -17.22 0.31
N TYR A 51 -32.08 -16.63 0.73
CA TYR A 51 -31.01 -16.19 -0.16
C TYR A 51 -29.75 -16.99 0.17
N VAL A 52 -29.19 -17.67 -0.83
CA VAL A 52 -27.93 -18.41 -0.70
C VAL A 52 -26.88 -17.72 -1.56
N THR A 53 -25.88 -17.12 -0.91
CA THR A 53 -24.84 -16.33 -1.56
C THR A 53 -23.47 -16.97 -1.40
N TYR A 54 -22.59 -16.78 -2.38
CA TYR A 54 -21.19 -17.18 -2.32
C TYR A 54 -20.33 -16.16 -3.05
N ALA A 55 -19.10 -15.97 -2.58
CA ALA A 55 -18.13 -15.10 -3.25
C ALA A 55 -17.45 -15.83 -4.42
N LEU A 56 -17.13 -15.09 -5.48
CA LEU A 56 -16.37 -15.59 -6.63
C LEU A 56 -14.86 -15.35 -6.50
N SER A 57 -14.47 -14.42 -5.64
CA SER A 57 -13.07 -14.09 -5.33
C SER A 57 -12.91 -13.70 -3.86
N ASP A 58 -11.71 -13.87 -3.32
CA ASP A 58 -11.35 -13.33 -2.02
C ASP A 58 -10.88 -11.86 -2.11
N GLU A 59 -10.43 -11.30 -0.98
CA GLU A 59 -9.92 -9.92 -0.89
C GLU A 59 -8.66 -9.67 -1.72
N GLN A 60 -7.98 -10.73 -2.17
CA GLN A 60 -6.76 -10.68 -2.99
C GLN A 60 -7.07 -11.03 -4.46
N GLU A 61 -8.36 -10.99 -4.86
CA GLU A 61 -8.86 -11.33 -6.18
C GLU A 61 -8.62 -12.80 -6.60
N LYS A 62 -8.29 -13.69 -5.65
CA LYS A 62 -8.12 -15.11 -5.95
C LYS A 62 -9.47 -15.78 -6.12
N THR A 63 -9.64 -16.54 -7.21
CA THR A 63 -10.88 -17.27 -7.50
C THR A 63 -11.28 -18.21 -6.37
N LEU A 64 -12.54 -18.10 -5.93
CA LEU A 64 -13.19 -19.00 -5.01
C LEU A 64 -14.19 -19.88 -5.77
N LEU A 65 -14.18 -21.17 -5.48
CA LEU A 65 -15.10 -22.13 -6.09
C LEU A 65 -16.38 -22.24 -5.26
N PRO A 66 -17.56 -22.30 -5.90
CA PRO A 66 -18.80 -22.57 -5.19
C PRO A 66 -18.75 -23.95 -4.53
N SER A 67 -19.38 -24.06 -3.37
CA SER A 67 -19.55 -25.34 -2.70
C SER A 67 -20.41 -26.29 -3.54
N MET A 68 -20.20 -27.60 -3.37
CA MET A 68 -21.01 -28.66 -4.00
C MET A 68 -22.51 -28.51 -3.70
N PHE A 69 -22.86 -27.89 -2.56
CA PHE A 69 -24.25 -27.62 -2.18
C PHE A 69 -24.96 -26.65 -3.12
N ILE A 70 -24.24 -25.66 -3.69
CA ILE A 70 -24.82 -24.74 -4.67
C ILE A 70 -25.31 -25.51 -5.89
N LYS A 71 -24.49 -26.46 -6.38
CA LYS A 71 -24.87 -27.33 -7.50
C LYS A 71 -26.14 -28.15 -7.17
N ARG A 72 -26.17 -28.78 -5.99
CA ARG A 72 -27.35 -29.55 -5.54
C ARG A 72 -28.61 -28.69 -5.47
N LEU A 73 -28.52 -27.45 -4.97
CA LEU A 73 -29.65 -26.52 -4.93
C LEU A 73 -30.11 -26.14 -6.34
N THR A 74 -29.19 -25.86 -7.27
CA THR A 74 -29.56 -25.52 -8.65
C THR A 74 -30.14 -26.72 -9.41
N ASP A 75 -29.74 -27.94 -9.07
CA ASP A 75 -30.30 -29.17 -9.65
C ASP A 75 -31.72 -29.43 -9.12
N MET A 76 -31.97 -29.15 -7.83
CA MET A 76 -33.31 -29.26 -7.21
C MET A 76 -34.27 -28.17 -7.68
N PHE A 77 -33.77 -26.97 -7.96
CA PHE A 77 -34.56 -25.81 -8.37
C PHE A 77 -34.02 -25.26 -9.70
N PRO A 78 -34.28 -25.93 -10.84
CA PRO A 78 -33.68 -25.57 -12.13
C PRO A 78 -34.09 -24.18 -12.63
N ASN A 79 -35.27 -23.71 -12.21
CA ASN A 79 -35.79 -22.39 -12.58
C ASN A 79 -35.44 -21.29 -11.55
N VAL A 80 -34.50 -21.54 -10.63
CA VAL A 80 -34.09 -20.54 -9.65
C VAL A 80 -33.44 -19.33 -10.32
N THR A 81 -33.87 -18.13 -9.93
CA THR A 81 -33.25 -16.89 -10.41
C THR A 81 -31.85 -16.76 -9.84
N LYS A 82 -30.84 -16.73 -10.72
CA LYS A 82 -29.45 -16.48 -10.35
C LYS A 82 -29.16 -14.99 -10.49
N MET A 83 -28.69 -14.38 -9.41
CA MET A 83 -28.27 -12.98 -9.39
C MET A 83 -26.78 -12.90 -9.09
N GLN A 84 -26.11 -11.93 -9.71
CA GLN A 84 -24.72 -11.62 -9.46
C GLN A 84 -24.62 -10.16 -9.03
N TRP A 85 -23.90 -9.92 -7.95
CA TRP A 85 -23.62 -8.58 -7.41
C TRP A 85 -22.14 -8.25 -7.54
N GLY A 86 -21.81 -6.96 -7.53
CA GLY A 86 -20.44 -6.48 -7.70
C GLY A 86 -20.03 -6.26 -9.16
N THR A 87 -20.95 -6.45 -10.11
CA THR A 87 -20.77 -6.03 -11.50
C THR A 87 -20.91 -4.51 -11.59
N ASP A 88 -20.15 -3.89 -12.49
CA ASP A 88 -20.29 -2.48 -12.83
C ASP A 88 -21.75 -2.18 -13.23
N PRO A 89 -22.46 -1.27 -12.51
CA PRO A 89 -23.83 -0.88 -12.84
C PRO A 89 -24.00 -0.44 -14.29
N PHE A 90 -22.96 0.12 -14.92
CA PHE A 90 -22.98 0.55 -16.31
C PHE A 90 -23.28 -0.61 -17.29
N LEU A 91 -22.88 -1.84 -16.94
CA LEU A 91 -23.07 -3.02 -17.79
C LEU A 91 -24.44 -3.70 -17.60
N LEU A 92 -25.24 -3.22 -16.64
CA LEU A 92 -26.50 -3.85 -16.27
C LEU A 92 -27.69 -3.22 -17.01
N PRO A 93 -28.78 -3.97 -17.24
CA PRO A 93 -30.03 -3.39 -17.74
C PRO A 93 -30.63 -2.37 -16.75
N LEU A 94 -31.38 -1.38 -17.26
CA LEU A 94 -32.00 -0.31 -16.48
C LEU A 94 -32.70 -0.78 -15.19
N GLN A 95 -33.49 -1.85 -15.26
CA GLN A 95 -34.21 -2.40 -14.10
C GLN A 95 -33.28 -2.83 -12.96
N GLN A 96 -32.09 -3.35 -13.30
CA GLN A 96 -31.09 -3.74 -12.33
C GLN A 96 -30.26 -2.55 -11.87
N GLN A 97 -30.02 -1.56 -12.73
CA GLN A 97 -29.37 -0.31 -12.35
C GLN A 97 -30.14 0.44 -11.24
N LEU A 98 -31.48 0.40 -11.28
CA LEU A 98 -32.33 0.99 -10.24
C LEU A 98 -32.05 0.42 -8.84
N SER A 99 -31.60 -0.84 -8.73
CA SER A 99 -31.25 -1.44 -7.43
C SER A 99 -30.03 -0.81 -6.76
N TYR A 100 -29.24 -0.02 -7.51
CA TYR A 100 -28.10 0.74 -7.00
C TYR A 100 -28.49 2.13 -6.50
N VAL A 101 -29.70 2.61 -6.82
CA VAL A 101 -30.26 3.87 -6.31
C VAL A 101 -31.03 3.56 -5.03
N THR A 102 -30.33 3.61 -3.89
CA THR A 102 -30.87 3.20 -2.59
C THR A 102 -30.90 4.35 -1.58
N ASN A 103 -29.75 4.71 -1.04
CA ASN A 103 -29.56 5.85 -0.16
C ASN A 103 -28.48 6.78 -0.70
N ASP A 104 -28.41 7.99 -0.16
CA ASP A 104 -27.53 9.04 -0.66
C ASP A 104 -26.03 8.67 -0.61
N VAL A 105 -25.60 7.78 0.27
CA VAL A 105 -24.18 7.41 0.39
C VAL A 105 -23.85 6.28 -0.58
N ALA A 106 -24.67 5.23 -0.61
CA ALA A 106 -24.44 4.04 -1.43
C ALA A 106 -24.60 4.34 -2.93
N THR A 107 -25.51 5.25 -3.29
CA THR A 107 -25.78 5.63 -4.69
C THR A 107 -24.66 6.47 -5.30
N LEU A 108 -23.84 7.13 -4.47
CA LEU A 108 -22.77 8.02 -4.95
C LEU A 108 -21.70 7.28 -5.75
N GLY A 109 -21.29 6.09 -5.30
CA GLY A 109 -20.28 5.27 -6.01
C GLY A 109 -20.73 4.90 -7.43
N PRO A 110 -21.89 4.25 -7.59
CA PRO A 110 -22.52 3.98 -8.89
C PRO A 110 -22.68 5.23 -9.76
N LEU A 111 -23.13 6.36 -9.19
CA LEU A 111 -23.25 7.61 -9.94
C LEU A 111 -21.90 8.08 -10.50
N VAL A 112 -20.82 8.01 -9.72
CA VAL A 112 -19.48 8.38 -10.18
C VAL A 112 -19.04 7.50 -11.34
N GLN A 113 -19.26 6.19 -11.27
CA GLN A 113 -18.94 5.26 -12.37
C GLN A 113 -19.69 5.63 -13.66
N GLN A 114 -20.97 6.01 -13.55
CA GLN A 114 -21.76 6.46 -14.69
C GLN A 114 -21.24 7.77 -15.27
N LEU A 115 -20.89 8.74 -14.42
CA LEU A 115 -20.30 10.00 -14.86
C LEU A 115 -18.92 9.80 -15.54
N GLU A 116 -18.12 8.83 -15.07
CA GLU A 116 -16.87 8.44 -15.73
C GLU A 116 -17.11 7.80 -17.11
N ALA A 117 -18.11 6.91 -17.22
CA ALA A 117 -18.50 6.32 -18.49
C ALA A 117 -18.98 7.41 -19.47
N TRP A 118 -19.83 8.33 -19.00
CA TRP A 118 -20.27 9.48 -19.80
C TRP A 118 -19.11 10.37 -20.26
N LYS A 119 -18.13 10.66 -19.38
CA LYS A 119 -16.93 11.42 -19.75
C LYS A 119 -16.12 10.74 -20.86
N ARG A 120 -16.14 9.40 -20.92
CA ARG A 120 -15.54 8.59 -21.99
C ARG A 120 -16.41 8.49 -23.25
N GLN A 121 -17.48 9.30 -23.35
CA GLN A 121 -18.43 9.37 -24.47
C GLN A 121 -19.34 8.14 -24.60
N TYR A 122 -19.52 7.35 -23.52
CA TYR A 122 -20.55 6.33 -23.50
C TYR A 122 -21.92 6.93 -23.16
N ALA A 123 -22.98 6.36 -23.77
CA ALA A 123 -24.35 6.71 -23.42
C ALA A 123 -24.70 6.12 -22.04
N ILE A 124 -25.18 6.97 -21.14
CA ILE A 124 -25.70 6.56 -19.83
C ILE A 124 -27.21 6.73 -19.80
N GLU A 125 -27.88 5.92 -18.97
CA GLU A 125 -29.33 5.98 -18.82
C GLU A 125 -29.78 7.34 -18.25
N PRO A 126 -30.89 7.94 -18.76
CA PRO A 126 -31.37 9.26 -18.32
C PRO A 126 -31.60 9.38 -16.81
N MET A 127 -31.99 8.29 -16.15
CA MET A 127 -32.24 8.29 -14.70
C MET A 127 -31.01 8.73 -13.88
N TRP A 128 -29.79 8.51 -14.38
CA TRP A 128 -28.58 8.92 -13.67
C TRP A 128 -28.40 10.44 -13.67
N TRP A 129 -28.95 11.14 -14.66
CA TRP A 129 -29.04 12.60 -14.63
C TRP A 129 -30.05 13.08 -13.60
N ASP A 130 -31.16 12.35 -13.41
CA ASP A 130 -32.13 12.67 -12.35
C ASP A 130 -31.51 12.47 -10.96
N VAL A 131 -30.78 11.37 -10.76
CA VAL A 131 -30.02 11.11 -9.54
C VAL A 131 -28.98 12.22 -9.30
N TYR A 132 -28.20 12.58 -10.33
CA TYR A 132 -27.26 13.69 -10.26
C TYR A 132 -27.94 15.02 -9.86
N ASN A 133 -29.06 15.34 -10.51
CA ASN A 133 -29.82 16.56 -10.23
C ASN A 133 -30.34 16.58 -8.78
N ALA A 134 -30.80 15.44 -8.27
CA ALA A 134 -31.21 15.30 -6.88
C ALA A 134 -30.06 15.64 -5.91
N TYR A 135 -28.83 15.16 -6.15
CA TYR A 135 -27.67 15.50 -5.32
C TYR A 135 -27.27 16.99 -5.39
N VAL A 136 -27.38 17.61 -6.56
CA VAL A 136 -27.02 19.03 -6.74
C VAL A 136 -28.05 19.97 -6.10
N GLN A 137 -29.32 19.56 -6.08
CA GLN A 137 -30.42 20.31 -5.47
C GLN A 137 -30.50 20.13 -3.95
N HIS A 138 -29.96 19.04 -3.42
CA HIS A 138 -29.98 18.76 -1.99
C HIS A 138 -28.90 19.55 -1.23
N GLU A 139 -29.32 20.37 -0.25
CA GLU A 139 -28.47 21.36 0.43
C GLU A 139 -27.22 20.75 1.09
N GLN A 140 -27.37 19.58 1.73
CA GLN A 140 -26.25 18.89 2.39
C GLN A 140 -25.27 18.21 1.42
N TRP A 141 -25.70 17.91 0.20
CA TRP A 141 -24.92 17.12 -0.76
C TRP A 141 -24.32 17.96 -1.88
N LYS A 142 -24.87 19.14 -2.15
CA LYS A 142 -24.40 20.06 -3.19
C LYS A 142 -22.90 20.32 -3.13
N GLU A 143 -22.35 20.61 -1.95
CA GLU A 143 -20.91 20.87 -1.80
C GLU A 143 -20.05 19.64 -2.06
N ARG A 144 -20.48 18.48 -1.56
CA ARG A 144 -19.79 17.20 -1.79
C ARG A 144 -19.83 16.83 -3.28
N MET A 145 -20.98 16.97 -3.91
CA MET A 145 -21.13 16.70 -5.34
C MET A 145 -20.23 17.63 -6.18
N ALA A 146 -20.10 18.90 -5.79
CA ALA A 146 -19.17 19.82 -6.46
C ALA A 146 -17.70 19.40 -6.31
N VAL A 147 -17.29 18.76 -5.21
CA VAL A 147 -15.95 18.14 -5.09
C VAL A 147 -15.82 16.94 -6.03
N VAL A 148 -16.83 16.06 -6.07
CA VAL A 148 -16.83 14.86 -6.91
C VAL A 148 -16.76 15.21 -8.40
N VAL A 149 -17.55 16.17 -8.87
CA VAL A 149 -17.48 16.65 -10.27
C VAL A 149 -16.11 17.26 -10.56
N ARG A 150 -15.53 18.04 -9.64
CA ARG A 150 -14.16 18.56 -9.83
C ARG A 150 -13.12 17.44 -9.90
N ALA A 151 -13.28 16.40 -9.10
CA ALA A 151 -12.40 15.23 -9.12
C ALA A 151 -12.52 14.45 -10.45
N LEU A 152 -13.72 14.37 -11.03
CA LEU A 152 -13.95 13.74 -12.33
C LEU A 152 -13.11 14.37 -13.45
N PHE A 153 -12.89 15.69 -13.39
CA PHE A 153 -12.05 16.44 -14.34
C PHE A 153 -10.66 16.78 -13.78
N TYR A 154 -10.24 16.10 -12.70
CA TYR A 154 -8.95 16.38 -12.10
C TYR A 154 -7.81 15.98 -13.04
N GLU A 155 -6.87 16.90 -13.18
CA GLU A 155 -5.59 16.63 -13.81
C GLU A 155 -4.50 17.11 -12.86
N ASN A 156 -3.45 16.30 -12.69
CA ASN A 156 -2.31 16.62 -11.84
C ASN A 156 -1.39 17.66 -12.50
N ARG A 157 -1.92 18.87 -12.76
CA ARG A 157 -1.20 19.99 -13.35
C ARG A 157 -0.86 21.02 -12.28
N ALA A 158 0.43 21.17 -12.00
CA ALA A 158 0.92 22.20 -11.10
C ALA A 158 0.66 23.60 -11.69
N LYS A 159 0.15 24.51 -10.87
CA LYS A 159 0.02 25.92 -11.23
C LYS A 159 1.39 26.60 -11.16
N ARG A 160 1.68 27.48 -12.12
CA ARG A 160 2.92 28.27 -12.10
C ARG A 160 2.92 29.22 -10.90
N LEU A 161 4.06 29.32 -10.22
CA LEU A 161 4.25 30.28 -9.15
C LEU A 161 4.20 31.71 -9.70
N ASN A 162 3.44 32.58 -9.03
CA ASN A 162 3.47 33.99 -9.36
C ASN A 162 4.83 34.61 -8.97
N LYS A 163 5.19 35.74 -9.58
CA LYS A 163 6.50 36.37 -9.37
C LYS A 163 6.74 36.78 -7.92
N GLN A 164 5.70 37.20 -7.20
CA GLN A 164 5.79 37.63 -5.80
C GLN A 164 6.11 36.45 -4.87
N LEU A 165 5.41 35.32 -5.01
CA LEU A 165 5.63 34.08 -4.27
C LEU A 165 7.00 33.47 -4.60
N ALA A 166 7.38 33.45 -5.87
CA ALA A 166 8.70 32.95 -6.27
C ALA A 166 9.83 33.75 -5.59
N LYS A 167 9.68 35.09 -5.52
CA LYS A 167 10.64 35.97 -4.85
C LYS A 167 10.63 35.80 -3.32
N ALA A 168 9.48 35.53 -2.72
CA ALA A 168 9.37 35.24 -1.29
C ALA A 168 10.01 33.89 -0.92
N LEU A 169 9.80 32.86 -1.74
CA LEU A 169 10.34 31.51 -1.50
C LEU A 169 11.86 31.44 -1.73
N TYR A 170 12.35 32.00 -2.84
CA TYR A 170 13.76 31.85 -3.24
C TYR A 170 14.64 33.05 -2.92
N GLY A 171 14.05 34.18 -2.52
CA GLY A 171 14.75 35.44 -2.27
C GLY A 171 15.11 36.22 -3.53
N LYS A 172 15.78 37.37 -3.34
CA LYS A 172 16.22 38.25 -4.45
C LYS A 172 17.45 37.73 -5.20
N LYS A 173 18.33 36.99 -4.52
CA LYS A 173 19.54 36.39 -5.09
C LYS A 173 19.52 34.90 -4.83
N VAL A 174 19.52 34.11 -5.90
CA VAL A 174 19.50 32.64 -5.80
C VAL A 174 20.94 32.17 -5.61
N LYS A 175 21.30 31.74 -4.39
CA LYS A 175 22.53 30.96 -4.19
C LYS A 175 22.29 29.55 -4.76
N ALA A 176 22.85 29.28 -5.92
CA ALA A 176 22.71 27.99 -6.60
C ALA A 176 24.03 27.22 -6.58
N SER A 177 23.96 25.93 -6.25
CA SER A 177 25.01 24.95 -6.51
C SER A 177 24.73 24.23 -7.84
N ILE A 178 25.74 23.57 -8.40
CA ILE A 178 25.59 22.74 -9.61
C ILE A 178 24.49 21.70 -9.40
N SER A 179 24.54 20.97 -8.27
CA SER A 179 23.52 19.97 -7.89
C SER A 179 22.10 20.55 -7.82
N ARG A 180 21.93 21.80 -7.35
CA ARG A 180 20.62 22.48 -7.34
C ARG A 180 20.11 22.75 -8.76
N MET A 181 20.99 23.15 -9.68
CA MET A 181 20.62 23.40 -11.08
C MET A 181 20.30 22.08 -11.81
N GLU A 182 21.09 21.04 -11.58
CA GLU A 182 20.82 19.68 -12.08
C GLU A 182 19.46 19.18 -11.62
N THR A 183 19.13 19.39 -10.33
CA THR A 183 17.82 19.00 -9.78
C THR A 183 16.67 19.72 -10.49
N PHE A 184 16.81 21.02 -10.79
CA PHE A 184 15.80 21.78 -11.52
C PHE A 184 15.65 21.31 -12.96
N ASN A 185 16.76 21.08 -13.67
CA ASN A 185 16.76 20.59 -15.04
C ASN A 185 16.15 19.19 -15.16
N ARG A 186 16.36 18.33 -14.16
CA ARG A 186 15.74 17.00 -14.10
C ARG A 186 14.24 17.08 -13.81
N CYS A 187 13.84 17.87 -12.81
CA CYS A 187 12.44 18.07 -12.46
C CYS A 187 12.25 19.40 -11.69
N PRO A 188 11.56 20.39 -12.29
CA PRO A 188 11.29 21.67 -11.64
C PRO A 188 10.49 21.52 -10.34
N PHE A 189 9.59 20.53 -10.25
CA PHE A 189 8.81 20.28 -9.04
C PHE A 189 9.67 19.72 -7.90
N ALA A 190 10.64 18.82 -8.19
CA ALA A 190 11.56 18.31 -7.18
C ALA A 190 12.42 19.44 -6.59
N HIS A 191 12.88 20.37 -7.43
CA HIS A 191 13.55 21.59 -6.97
C HIS A 191 12.64 22.45 -6.09
N PHE A 192 11.38 22.64 -6.48
CA PHE A 192 10.41 23.37 -5.67
C PHE A 192 10.19 22.72 -4.30
N ALA A 193 10.04 21.40 -4.24
CA ALA A 193 9.88 20.67 -2.99
C ALA A 193 11.12 20.76 -2.07
N ALA A 194 12.31 20.52 -2.63
CA ALA A 194 13.56 20.46 -1.86
C ALA A 194 14.12 21.84 -1.49
N HIS A 195 14.05 22.82 -2.40
CA HIS A 195 14.68 24.14 -2.23
C HIS A 195 13.69 25.29 -2.05
N GLY A 196 12.45 25.14 -2.51
CA GLY A 196 11.38 26.11 -2.28
C GLY A 196 10.71 25.88 -0.93
N LEU A 197 10.06 24.73 -0.77
CA LEU A 197 9.37 24.33 0.45
C LEU A 197 10.32 23.81 1.55
N LYS A 198 11.56 23.45 1.19
CA LYS A 198 12.58 22.92 2.11
C LYS A 198 12.11 21.64 2.82
N LEU A 199 11.38 20.79 2.10
CA LEU A 199 10.94 19.50 2.62
C LEU A 199 12.16 18.63 2.91
N LYS A 200 12.17 18.02 4.10
CA LYS A 200 13.19 17.08 4.52
C LYS A 200 12.55 15.72 4.74
N GLU A 201 13.18 14.68 4.20
CA GLU A 201 12.82 13.32 4.57
C GLU A 201 13.10 13.08 6.05
N ARG A 202 12.35 12.14 6.63
CA ARG A 202 12.63 11.68 7.99
C ARG A 202 14.04 11.09 8.03
N THR A 203 14.85 11.57 8.97
CA THR A 203 16.15 10.98 9.25
C THR A 203 15.96 9.59 9.84
N VAL A 204 16.42 8.58 9.12
CA VAL A 204 16.49 7.20 9.58
C VAL A 204 17.93 6.88 9.95
N PHE A 205 18.10 6.09 11.01
CA PHE A 205 19.40 5.69 11.51
C PHE A 205 20.00 4.59 10.62
N GLN A 206 20.44 4.98 9.42
CA GLN A 206 20.96 4.09 8.41
C GLN A 206 22.02 4.80 7.57
N LEU A 207 23.16 4.12 7.40
CA LEU A 207 24.24 4.55 6.54
C LEU A 207 23.79 4.55 5.06
N LYS A 208 23.68 5.72 4.43
CA LYS A 208 23.34 5.83 3.00
C LYS A 208 24.61 5.96 2.16
N ALA A 209 24.51 5.65 0.87
CA ALA A 209 25.64 5.76 -0.05
C ALA A 209 26.29 7.17 -0.11
N PRO A 210 25.55 8.29 -0.04
CA PRO A 210 26.16 9.62 0.03
C PRO A 210 27.00 9.87 1.29
N ASP A 211 26.61 9.28 2.43
CA ASP A 211 27.34 9.40 3.69
C ASP A 211 28.71 8.72 3.59
N MET A 212 28.78 7.60 2.86
CA MET A 212 30.03 6.90 2.55
C MET A 212 30.98 7.74 1.70
N GLY A 213 30.44 8.45 0.70
CA GLY A 213 31.23 9.38 -0.10
C GLY A 213 31.84 10.49 0.75
N GLN A 214 31.04 11.06 1.67
CA GLN A 214 31.54 12.07 2.61
C GLN A 214 32.63 11.52 3.53
N LEU A 215 32.47 10.29 4.02
CA LEU A 215 33.48 9.59 4.83
C LEU A 215 34.81 9.50 4.08
N PHE A 216 34.81 9.02 2.84
CA PHE A 216 36.04 8.91 2.04
C PHE A 216 36.68 10.28 1.79
N HIS A 217 35.88 11.30 1.43
CA HIS A 217 36.40 12.65 1.24
C HIS A 217 37.03 13.23 2.50
N GLN A 218 36.43 13.00 3.67
CA GLN A 218 36.98 13.45 4.94
C GLN A 218 38.25 12.67 5.32
N ALA A 219 38.26 11.34 5.12
CA ALA A 219 39.42 10.50 5.42
C ALA A 219 40.62 10.90 4.57
N LEU A 220 40.43 11.07 3.26
CA LEU A 220 41.47 11.54 2.35
C LEU A 220 41.97 12.93 2.73
N LYS A 221 41.10 13.83 3.20
CA LYS A 221 41.50 15.16 3.66
C LYS A 221 42.38 15.07 4.90
N VAL A 222 42.01 14.26 5.90
CA VAL A 222 42.80 14.06 7.13
C VAL A 222 44.19 13.51 6.78
N ILE A 223 44.25 12.51 5.90
CA ILE A 223 45.52 11.93 5.43
C ILE A 223 46.34 13.00 4.70
N ALA A 224 45.73 13.74 3.77
CA ALA A 224 46.42 14.78 3.00
C ALA A 224 46.99 15.90 3.89
N ASP A 225 46.23 16.34 4.89
CA ASP A 225 46.65 17.38 5.82
C ASP A 225 47.79 16.89 6.72
N ARG A 226 47.77 15.62 7.13
CA ARG A 226 48.85 15.01 7.92
C ARG A 226 50.14 14.81 7.12
N LEU A 227 50.05 14.31 5.89
CA LEU A 227 51.20 14.20 4.99
C LEU A 227 51.86 15.56 4.73
N ARG A 228 51.05 16.62 4.65
CA ARG A 228 51.55 17.99 4.50
C ARG A 228 52.30 18.47 5.75
N GLN A 229 51.81 18.13 6.95
CA GLN A 229 52.47 18.47 8.22
C GLN A 229 53.80 17.73 8.37
N GLU A 230 53.84 16.45 7.98
CA GLU A 230 55.03 15.60 8.04
C GLU A 230 55.98 15.79 6.84
N GLN A 231 55.64 16.68 5.89
CA GLN A 231 56.38 16.95 4.64
C GLN A 231 56.66 15.70 3.79
N LEU A 232 55.80 14.70 3.88
CA LEU A 232 55.94 13.44 3.13
C LEU A 232 55.13 13.48 1.84
N PRO A 233 55.74 13.20 0.67
CA PRO A 233 55.01 13.09 -0.58
C PRO A 233 54.27 11.75 -0.68
N TRP A 234 53.07 11.75 -1.28
CA TRP A 234 52.24 10.56 -1.49
C TRP A 234 52.98 9.37 -2.13
N SER A 235 53.95 9.66 -3.00
CA SER A 235 54.72 8.65 -3.75
C SER A 235 55.68 7.82 -2.89
N GLN A 236 56.00 8.27 -1.67
CA GLN A 236 56.95 7.59 -0.78
C GLN A 236 56.25 6.73 0.29
N LEU A 237 54.92 6.63 0.27
CA LEU A 237 54.19 5.85 1.25
C LEU A 237 54.31 4.34 0.97
N SER A 238 54.73 3.61 2.00
CA SER A 238 54.67 2.15 2.00
C SER A 238 53.23 1.66 2.18
N LYS A 239 52.95 0.41 1.78
CA LYS A 239 51.63 -0.21 2.00
C LYS A 239 51.23 -0.21 3.49
N GLN A 240 52.18 -0.45 4.39
CA GLN A 240 51.93 -0.43 5.84
C GLN A 240 51.58 0.98 6.34
N GLN A 241 52.27 2.01 5.84
CA GLN A 241 51.96 3.40 6.18
C GLN A 241 50.58 3.82 5.65
N CYS A 242 50.19 3.39 4.45
CA CYS A 242 48.86 3.64 3.91
C CYS A 242 47.76 3.00 4.76
N GLU A 243 47.93 1.75 5.19
CA GLU A 243 46.96 1.03 6.03
C GLU A 243 46.83 1.70 7.40
N GLN A 244 47.94 2.07 8.02
CA GLN A 244 47.94 2.75 9.32
C GLN A 244 47.31 4.14 9.25
N LEU A 245 47.65 4.96 8.26
CA LEU A 245 47.06 6.29 8.07
C LEU A 245 45.56 6.22 7.77
N SER A 246 45.13 5.21 7.00
CA SER A 246 43.71 4.98 6.68
C SER A 246 42.94 4.57 7.94
N TYR A 247 43.49 3.66 8.73
CA TYR A 247 42.93 3.24 10.00
C TYR A 247 42.75 4.43 10.96
N GLU A 248 43.81 5.22 11.16
CA GLU A 248 43.78 6.39 12.04
C GLU A 248 42.78 7.45 11.58
N ALA A 249 42.70 7.71 10.27
CA ALA A 249 41.74 8.66 9.72
C ALA A 249 40.28 8.20 9.91
N VAL A 250 39.99 6.92 9.68
CA VAL A 250 38.64 6.36 9.88
C VAL A 250 38.26 6.33 11.36
N GLU A 251 39.19 6.02 12.26
CA GLU A 251 38.94 6.08 13.72
C GLU A 251 38.61 7.51 14.19
N GLN A 252 39.30 8.52 13.65
CA GLN A 252 39.02 9.91 13.99
C GLN A 252 37.66 10.40 13.48
N ILE A 253 37.20 9.90 12.33
CA ILE A 253 35.97 10.37 11.67
C ILE A 253 34.73 9.58 12.12
N ALA A 254 34.88 8.29 12.46
CA ALA A 254 33.77 7.39 12.79
C ALA A 254 32.80 7.93 13.88
N PRO A 255 33.24 8.63 14.95
CA PRO A 255 32.34 9.19 15.96
C PRO A 255 31.43 10.31 15.44
N TYR A 256 31.87 11.05 14.43
CA TYR A 256 31.15 12.23 13.93
C TYR A 256 30.11 11.90 12.85
N ILE A 257 30.08 10.65 12.38
CA ILE A 257 29.14 10.20 11.34
C ILE A 257 27.86 9.70 11.97
N GLN A 258 26.75 10.39 11.65
CA GLN A 258 25.37 10.05 12.00
C GLN A 258 25.23 9.46 13.42
N GLN A 259 25.60 10.20 14.47
CA GLN A 259 25.33 9.78 15.86
C GLN A 259 25.79 8.33 16.16
N GLU A 260 27.01 7.96 15.76
CA GLU A 260 27.60 6.64 16.06
C GLU A 260 26.91 5.42 15.40
N VAL A 261 26.18 5.58 14.27
CA VAL A 261 25.61 4.44 13.49
C VAL A 261 26.62 3.32 13.29
N LEU A 262 27.87 3.66 13.01
CA LEU A 262 28.96 2.71 12.76
C LEU A 262 29.33 1.84 13.98
N LEU A 263 28.97 2.26 15.20
CA LEU A 263 29.27 1.57 16.46
C LEU A 263 28.07 0.81 17.06
N SER A 264 26.87 1.09 16.55
CA SER A 264 25.59 0.67 17.13
C SER A 264 25.27 -0.83 17.03
N THR A 265 25.68 -1.51 15.96
CA THR A 265 25.41 -2.95 15.77
C THR A 265 26.62 -3.68 15.22
N HIS A 266 26.68 -5.00 15.43
CA HIS A 266 27.76 -5.86 14.92
C HIS A 266 27.92 -5.77 13.39
N ARG A 267 26.82 -5.60 12.66
CA ARG A 267 26.82 -5.39 11.21
C ARG A 267 27.56 -4.11 10.82
N TYR A 268 27.29 -3.00 11.51
CA TYR A 268 27.93 -1.72 11.22
C TYR A 268 29.39 -1.67 11.69
N ARG A 269 29.75 -2.36 12.78
CA ARG A 269 31.15 -2.57 13.18
C ARG A 269 31.95 -3.37 12.15
N TYR A 270 31.33 -4.39 11.54
CA TYR A 270 31.95 -5.12 10.43
C TYR A 270 32.12 -4.23 9.20
N MET A 271 31.16 -3.35 8.89
CA MET A 271 31.31 -2.36 7.82
C MET A 271 32.45 -1.37 8.10
N LYS A 272 32.62 -0.90 9.35
CA LYS A 272 33.79 -0.08 9.76
C LYS A 272 35.11 -0.79 9.44
N LYS A 273 35.22 -2.09 9.78
CA LYS A 273 36.42 -2.88 9.48
C LYS A 273 36.69 -3.05 7.97
N LYS A 274 35.65 -3.04 7.14
CA LYS A 274 35.77 -3.14 5.67
C LYS A 274 36.12 -1.80 5.00
N LEU A 275 36.06 -0.69 5.74
CA LEU A 275 36.41 0.66 5.27
C LEU A 275 37.85 1.06 5.62
N GLN A 276 38.50 0.26 6.45
CA GLN A 276 39.93 0.30 6.76
C GLN A 276 40.68 -0.47 5.66
#